data_AF-A0A5P2QYJ1-F1
#
_entry.id   AF-A0A5P2QYJ1-F1
#
_cell.length_a   1.000
_cell.length_b   1.000
_cell.length_c   1.000
_cell.angle_alpha   90.00
_cell.angle_beta   90.00
_cell.angle_gamma   90.00
#
_symmetry.space_group_name_H-M   'P 1'
#
loop_
_entity.id
_entity.type
_entity.pdbx_description
1 polymer ?
#
loop_
_entity_poly.entity_id
_entity_poly.type
_entity_poly.pdbx_seq_one_letter_code
_entity_poly.pdbx_strand_id
1 'polypeptide(L)'
;MIDGDTFTLGGERVRLWGIDAPEALQICQDAAGRGFRCGEVARERLIALIGGRSVDCRQKDRDGYGRMVAQCKVAGHNLGEAMIREGWAVEYRQFSRGAYAAAEREARSAKRGLWAGTFEPPDHWRADARAERPAPQSPPGSCILKGNINAKGRKIFHTPGQRDYGVTVIDTAHGERWFCSAAEAIAAGWTPAAR
;
A
#
# COMPACT_ATOMS: atom_id res chain seq x y z
N MET A 1 9.39 -8.39 -0.15
CA MET A 1 8.61 -7.60 -1.11
C MET A 1 7.22 -7.37 -0.54
N ILE A 2 6.67 -6.17 -0.63
CA ILE A 2 5.31 -5.88 -0.19
C ILE A 2 4.37 -5.91 -1.41
N ASP A 3 4.61 -5.04 -2.39
CA ASP A 3 3.83 -4.86 -3.62
C ASP A 3 4.76 -4.47 -4.79
N GLY A 4 4.22 -3.92 -5.89
CA GLY A 4 4.97 -3.52 -7.08
C GLY A 4 5.75 -2.21 -6.97
N ASP A 5 5.61 -1.44 -5.88
CA ASP A 5 6.38 -0.21 -5.66
C ASP A 5 7.05 -0.14 -4.27
N THR A 6 6.80 -1.10 -3.39
CA THR A 6 7.25 -1.11 -1.99
C THR A 6 7.94 -2.42 -1.60
N PHE A 7 9.12 -2.29 -0.98
CA PHE A 7 9.91 -3.41 -0.47
C PHE A 7 10.62 -3.09 0.85
N THR A 8 11.30 -4.08 1.42
CA THR A 8 12.08 -3.93 2.66
C THR A 8 13.57 -4.06 2.33
N LEU A 9 14.38 -3.12 2.79
CA LEU A 9 15.83 -3.11 2.66
C LEU A 9 16.45 -2.86 4.04
N GLY A 10 17.25 -3.80 4.54
CA GLY A 10 17.90 -3.65 5.85
C GLY A 10 16.93 -3.45 7.02
N GLY A 11 15.69 -3.96 6.92
CA GLY A 11 14.64 -3.77 7.93
C GLY A 11 13.80 -2.49 7.75
N GLU A 12 14.20 -1.57 6.87
CA GLU A 12 13.43 -0.36 6.56
C GLU A 12 12.50 -0.59 5.36
N ARG A 13 11.27 -0.05 5.43
CA ARG A 13 10.34 -0.05 4.28
C ARG A 13 10.71 1.07 3.32
N VAL A 14 10.91 0.69 2.06
CA VAL A 14 11.26 1.58 0.95
C VAL A 14 10.13 1.59 -0.07
N ARG A 15 9.66 2.78 -0.43
CA ARG A 15 8.77 3.03 -1.55
C ARG A 15 9.57 3.63 -2.71
N LEU A 16 9.38 3.09 -3.91
CA LEU A 16 9.99 3.61 -5.13
C LEU A 16 9.44 5.01 -5.44
N TRP A 17 10.36 5.95 -5.64
CA TRP A 17 10.01 7.34 -5.91
C TRP A 17 9.44 7.52 -7.31
N GLY A 18 8.28 8.18 -7.38
CA GLY A 18 7.69 8.70 -8.62
C GLY A 18 6.92 7.67 -9.46
N ILE A 19 6.66 6.48 -8.93
CA ILE A 19 5.85 5.45 -9.58
C ILE A 19 4.65 5.09 -8.70
N ASP A 20 3.60 4.54 -9.30
CA ASP A 20 2.49 3.91 -8.58
C ASP A 20 2.21 2.56 -9.23
N ALA A 21 2.30 1.48 -8.45
CA ALA A 21 2.04 0.13 -8.94
C ALA A 21 0.65 -0.34 -8.50
N PRO A 22 0.02 -1.29 -9.23
CA PRO A 22 -1.25 -1.85 -8.79
C PRO A 22 -1.13 -2.46 -7.39
N GLU A 23 -2.18 -2.27 -6.60
CA GLU A 23 -2.22 -2.78 -5.23
C GLU A 23 -2.31 -4.31 -5.21
N ALA A 24 -1.81 -4.96 -4.16
CA ALA A 24 -1.61 -6.41 -4.12
C ALA A 24 -2.87 -7.26 -4.44
N LEU A 25 -4.07 -6.72 -4.19
CA LEU A 25 -5.35 -7.38 -4.47
C LEU A 25 -6.06 -6.84 -5.73
N GLN A 26 -5.49 -5.86 -6.41
CA GLN A 26 -6.10 -5.25 -7.59
C GLN A 26 -6.20 -6.25 -8.74
N ILE A 27 -7.38 -6.27 -9.37
CA ILE A 27 -7.70 -7.07 -10.56
C ILE A 27 -7.75 -6.13 -11.77
N CYS A 28 -7.07 -6.51 -12.85
CA CYS A 28 -7.07 -5.81 -14.13
C CYS A 28 -7.55 -6.74 -15.23
N GLN A 29 -7.83 -6.21 -16.42
CA GLN A 29 -8.20 -7.00 -17.60
C GLN A 29 -7.03 -7.12 -18.57
N ASP A 30 -6.80 -8.32 -19.10
CA ASP A 30 -5.82 -8.54 -20.16
C ASP A 30 -6.35 -8.09 -21.54
N ALA A 31 -5.56 -8.29 -22.60
CA ALA A 31 -5.95 -7.94 -23.97
C ALA A 31 -7.21 -8.68 -24.48
N ALA A 32 -7.58 -9.81 -23.86
CA ALA A 32 -8.79 -10.57 -24.16
C ALA A 32 -9.95 -10.21 -23.22
N GLY A 33 -9.80 -9.20 -22.36
CA GLY A 33 -10.81 -8.80 -21.39
C GLY A 33 -10.90 -9.70 -20.16
N ARG A 34 -9.95 -10.63 -19.96
CA ARG A 34 -9.98 -11.58 -18.84
C ARG A 34 -9.34 -10.95 -17.61
N GLY A 35 -10.00 -11.13 -16.47
CA GLY A 35 -9.51 -10.65 -15.18
C GLY A 35 -8.23 -11.38 -14.73
N PHE A 36 -7.24 -10.63 -14.22
CA PHE A 36 -6.03 -11.18 -13.62
C PHE A 36 -5.51 -10.31 -12.46
N ARG A 37 -4.75 -10.92 -11.55
CA ARG A 37 -4.19 -10.27 -10.34
C ARG A 37 -2.98 -9.39 -10.69
N CYS A 38 -3.23 -8.23 -11.29
CA CYS A 38 -2.16 -7.36 -11.78
C CYS A 38 -1.23 -6.85 -10.67
N GLY A 39 -1.70 -6.67 -9.44
CA GLY A 39 -0.84 -6.32 -8.30
C GLY A 39 0.19 -7.40 -7.95
N GLU A 40 -0.22 -8.66 -8.03
CA GLU A 40 0.67 -9.80 -7.82
C GLU A 40 1.71 -9.88 -8.93
N VAL A 41 1.30 -9.69 -10.19
CA VAL A 41 2.22 -9.70 -11.33
C VAL A 41 3.23 -8.54 -11.22
N ALA A 42 2.80 -7.35 -10.83
CA ALA A 42 3.70 -6.21 -10.62
C ALA A 42 4.71 -6.47 -9.49
N ARG A 43 4.26 -7.05 -8.38
CA ARG A 43 5.14 -7.47 -7.27
C ARG A 43 6.19 -8.49 -7.72
N GLU A 44 5.77 -9.54 -8.43
CA GLU A 44 6.68 -10.56 -8.95
C GLU A 44 7.67 -9.97 -9.95
N ARG A 45 7.24 -8.97 -10.73
CA ARG A 45 8.18 -8.29 -11.62
C ARG A 45 9.26 -7.52 -10.87
N LEU A 46 8.90 -6.79 -9.82
CA LEU A 46 9.88 -6.08 -9.00
C LEU A 46 10.86 -7.06 -8.32
N ILE A 47 10.37 -8.23 -7.88
CA ILE A 47 11.22 -9.32 -7.35
C ILE A 47 12.23 -9.76 -8.41
N ALA A 48 11.77 -10.04 -9.63
CA ALA A 48 12.62 -10.47 -10.73
C ALA A 48 13.65 -9.41 -11.14
N LEU A 49 13.27 -8.13 -11.15
CA LEU A 49 14.20 -7.03 -11.45
C LEU A 49 15.30 -6.90 -10.40
N ILE A 50 14.99 -7.12 -9.12
CA ILE A 50 16.02 -7.14 -8.08
C ILE A 50 16.88 -8.41 -8.19
N GLY A 51 16.26 -9.57 -8.34
CA GLY A 51 16.94 -10.83 -8.63
C GLY A 51 17.96 -11.23 -7.55
N GLY A 52 17.71 -10.89 -6.29
CA GLY A 52 18.62 -11.15 -5.16
C GLY A 52 19.90 -10.31 -5.15
N ARG A 53 20.04 -9.34 -6.05
CA ARG A 53 21.22 -8.46 -6.14
C ARG A 53 21.14 -7.30 -5.15
N SER A 54 22.29 -6.70 -4.86
CA SER A 54 22.36 -5.47 -4.07
C SER A 54 21.60 -4.33 -4.75
N VAL A 55 20.81 -3.62 -3.95
CA VAL A 55 20.01 -2.46 -4.38
C VAL A 55 20.65 -1.19 -3.81
N ASP A 56 20.95 -0.23 -4.68
CA ASP A 56 21.40 1.12 -4.29
C ASP A 56 20.19 2.07 -4.30
N CYS A 57 19.81 2.59 -3.13
CA CYS A 57 18.67 3.49 -2.98
C CYS A 57 19.13 4.88 -2.54
N ARG A 58 18.78 5.90 -3.34
CA ARG A 58 18.97 7.31 -2.98
C ARG A 58 17.65 7.88 -2.49
N GLN A 59 17.59 8.20 -1.20
CA GLN A 59 16.42 8.82 -0.59
C GLN A 59 16.08 10.14 -1.29
N LYS A 60 14.79 10.33 -1.58
CA LYS A 60 14.21 11.55 -2.13
C LYS A 60 13.30 12.24 -1.11
N ASP A 61 12.63 11.46 -0.29
CA ASP A 61 11.70 11.95 0.72
C ASP A 61 11.47 10.90 1.82
N ARG A 62 10.64 11.23 2.81
CA ARG A 62 10.05 10.30 3.76
C ARG A 62 8.56 10.58 3.84
N ASP A 63 7.72 9.57 3.64
CA ASP A 63 6.28 9.78 3.64
C ASP A 63 5.70 9.89 5.06
N GLY A 64 4.42 10.27 5.16
CA GLY A 64 3.72 10.43 6.45
C GLY A 64 3.58 9.15 7.28
N TYR A 65 3.86 7.98 6.69
CA TYR A 65 3.89 6.68 7.39
C TYR A 65 5.31 6.32 7.86
N GLY A 66 6.29 7.20 7.63
CA GLY A 66 7.68 6.99 7.98
C GLY A 66 8.45 6.11 7.01
N ARG A 67 7.88 5.73 5.85
CA ARG A 67 8.60 4.95 4.83
C ARG A 67 9.61 5.83 4.11
N MET A 68 10.78 5.27 3.81
CA MET A 68 11.73 5.94 2.93
C MET A 68 11.16 5.97 1.51
N VAL A 69 11.09 7.15 0.89
CA VAL A 69 10.75 7.30 -0.52
C VAL A 69 12.05 7.51 -1.29
N ALA A 70 12.43 6.58 -2.17
CA ALA A 70 13.76 6.57 -2.77
C ALA A 70 13.74 6.18 -4.24
N GLN A 71 14.70 6.72 -5.00
CA GLN A 71 15.04 6.18 -6.31
C GLN A 71 16.05 5.06 -6.12
N CYS A 72 15.68 3.84 -6.52
CA CYS A 72 16.52 2.66 -6.32
C CYS A 72 17.01 2.07 -7.64
N LYS A 73 18.23 1.53 -7.61
CA LYS A 73 18.92 0.95 -8.76
C LYS A 73 19.49 -0.42 -8.43
N VAL A 74 19.54 -1.28 -9.45
CA VAL A 74 20.22 -2.58 -9.40
C VAL A 74 21.16 -2.66 -10.59
N ALA A 75 22.45 -2.93 -10.34
CA ALA A 75 23.49 -2.92 -11.36
C ALA A 75 23.47 -1.65 -12.25
N GLY A 76 23.17 -0.48 -11.65
CA GLY A 76 23.08 0.80 -12.36
C GLY A 76 21.73 1.11 -13.03
N HIS A 77 20.84 0.12 -13.17
CA HIS A 77 19.52 0.29 -13.80
C HIS A 77 18.47 0.78 -12.79
N ASN A 78 17.70 1.80 -13.14
CA ASN A 78 16.62 2.35 -12.31
C ASN A 78 15.41 1.39 -12.25
N LEU A 79 15.07 0.93 -11.05
CA LEU A 79 13.96 -0.01 -10.84
C LEU A 79 12.61 0.60 -11.17
N GLY A 80 12.35 1.84 -10.77
CA GLY A 80 11.06 2.49 -11.03
C GLY A 80 10.85 2.77 -12.52
N GLU A 81 11.91 3.19 -13.21
CA GLU A 81 11.87 3.36 -14.67
C GLU A 81 11.64 2.02 -15.39
N ALA A 82 12.28 0.93 -14.93
CA ALA A 82 12.07 -0.40 -15.49
C ALA A 82 10.62 -0.89 -15.28
N MET A 83 10.08 -0.74 -14.07
CA MET A 83 8.69 -1.07 -13.76
C MET A 83 7.70 -0.33 -14.68
N ILE A 84 7.91 0.97 -14.88
CA ILE A 84 7.07 1.77 -15.78
C ILE A 84 7.26 1.35 -17.24
N ARG A 85 8.50 1.20 -17.70
CA ARG A 85 8.81 0.82 -19.08
C ARG A 85 8.15 -0.50 -19.44
N GLU A 86 8.13 -1.45 -18.51
CA GLU A 86 7.52 -2.76 -18.72
C GLU A 86 6.01 -2.79 -18.50
N GLY A 87 5.42 -1.66 -18.08
CA GLY A 87 3.99 -1.52 -17.91
C GLY A 87 3.44 -2.12 -16.62
N TRP A 88 4.27 -2.31 -15.59
CA TRP A 88 3.87 -2.86 -14.29
C TRP A 88 3.75 -1.79 -13.19
N ALA A 89 3.98 -0.54 -13.54
CA ALA A 89 3.64 0.64 -12.75
C ALA A 89 3.27 1.78 -13.70
N VAL A 90 2.56 2.78 -13.18
CA VAL A 90 2.28 4.03 -13.88
C VAL A 90 3.13 5.16 -13.31
N GLU A 91 3.31 6.22 -14.10
CA GLU A 91 4.04 7.39 -13.62
C GLU A 91 3.20 8.17 -12.61
N TYR A 92 3.74 8.38 -11.42
CA TYR A 92 3.08 9.23 -10.42
C TYR A 92 3.54 10.69 -10.59
N ARG A 93 2.99 11.36 -11.61
CA ARG A 93 3.46 12.67 -12.09
C ARG A 93 3.58 13.76 -11.04
N GLN A 94 2.68 13.77 -10.06
CA GLN A 94 2.73 14.75 -8.97
C GLN A 94 4.04 14.70 -8.17
N PHE A 95 4.68 13.53 -8.09
CA PHE A 95 5.96 13.34 -7.42
C PHE A 95 7.13 13.27 -8.39
N SER A 96 6.98 12.58 -9.52
CA SER A 96 8.08 12.37 -10.49
C SER A 96 8.40 13.64 -11.29
N ARG A 97 7.44 14.57 -11.42
CA ARG A 97 7.51 15.74 -12.31
C ARG A 97 7.85 15.38 -13.77
N GLY A 98 7.41 14.22 -14.24
CA GLY A 98 7.64 13.77 -15.62
C GLY A 98 8.92 12.95 -15.83
N ALA A 99 9.65 12.61 -14.77
CA ALA A 99 10.91 11.86 -14.86
C ALA A 99 10.78 10.51 -15.58
N TYR A 100 9.58 9.91 -15.65
CA TYR A 100 9.35 8.62 -16.28
C TYR A 100 8.40 8.68 -17.49
N ALA A 101 8.04 9.88 -17.94
CA ALA A 101 7.08 10.07 -19.03
C ALA A 101 7.51 9.40 -20.34
N ALA A 102 8.81 9.34 -20.64
CA ALA A 102 9.31 8.63 -21.81
C ALA A 102 9.10 7.11 -21.72
N ALA A 103 9.45 6.51 -20.56
CA ALA A 103 9.27 5.09 -20.30
C ALA A 103 7.78 4.69 -20.35
N GLU A 104 6.90 5.53 -19.78
CA GLU A 104 5.46 5.26 -19.78
C GLU A 104 4.87 5.33 -21.19
N ARG A 105 5.26 6.34 -21.99
CA ARG A 105 4.85 6.43 -23.40
C ARG A 105 5.26 5.19 -24.19
N GLU A 106 6.47 4.70 -23.97
CA GLU A 106 6.98 3.49 -24.61
C GLU A 106 6.15 2.26 -24.22
N ALA A 107 5.82 2.11 -22.94
CA ALA A 107 4.98 1.01 -22.43
C ALA A 107 3.57 1.04 -23.03
N ARG A 108 2.97 2.23 -23.12
CA ARG A 108 1.66 2.47 -23.75
C ARG A 108 1.68 2.11 -25.23
N SER A 109 2.65 2.63 -26.00
CA SER A 109 2.73 2.37 -27.44
C SER A 109 2.97 0.89 -27.76
N ALA A 110 3.74 0.21 -26.91
CA ALA A 110 4.04 -1.20 -27.06
C ALA A 110 3.00 -2.12 -26.41
N LYS A 111 1.93 -1.57 -25.82
CA LYS A 111 0.88 -2.33 -25.11
C LYS A 111 1.45 -3.33 -24.08
N ARG A 112 2.42 -2.90 -23.28
CA ARG A 112 3.10 -3.76 -22.28
C ARG A 112 2.37 -3.76 -20.94
N GLY A 113 2.39 -4.91 -20.27
CA GLY A 113 1.84 -5.07 -18.91
C GLY A 113 0.38 -4.62 -18.83
N LEU A 114 0.10 -3.68 -17.93
CA LEU A 114 -1.21 -3.07 -17.74
C LEU A 114 -1.79 -2.46 -19.02
N TRP A 115 -0.93 -1.93 -19.90
CA TRP A 115 -1.34 -1.29 -21.16
C TRP A 115 -1.74 -2.30 -22.25
N ALA A 116 -1.63 -3.61 -22.01
CA ALA A 116 -2.12 -4.64 -22.92
C ALA A 116 -3.65 -4.74 -22.92
N GLY A 117 -4.29 -4.40 -21.81
CA GLY A 117 -5.75 -4.44 -21.65
C GLY A 117 -6.25 -3.18 -20.96
N THR A 118 -7.13 -3.34 -19.97
CA THR A 118 -7.72 -2.23 -19.23
C THR A 118 -7.45 -2.38 -17.73
N PHE A 119 -7.29 -1.24 -17.07
CA PHE A 119 -7.06 -1.20 -15.63
C PHE A 119 -7.53 0.13 -15.07
N GLU A 120 -7.92 0.09 -13.80
CA GLU A 120 -8.12 1.28 -13.01
C GLU A 120 -6.76 1.80 -12.50
N PRO A 121 -6.45 3.10 -12.61
CA PRO A 121 -5.26 3.67 -12.00
C PRO A 121 -5.14 3.30 -10.50
N PRO A 122 -3.95 2.92 -9.98
CA PRO A 122 -3.84 2.43 -8.61
C PRO A 122 -4.26 3.44 -7.53
N ASP A 123 -4.11 4.74 -7.79
CA ASP A 123 -4.55 5.81 -6.89
C ASP A 123 -6.08 5.92 -6.78
N HIS A 124 -6.79 5.72 -7.90
CA HIS A 124 -8.24 5.63 -7.96
C HIS A 124 -8.74 4.36 -7.26
N TRP A 125 -8.14 3.20 -7.55
CA TRP A 125 -8.49 1.95 -6.88
C TRP A 125 -8.37 2.07 -5.36
N ARG A 126 -7.31 2.73 -4.88
CA ARG A 126 -7.13 3.04 -3.46
C ARG A 126 -8.19 4.01 -2.92
N ALA A 127 -8.68 4.94 -3.72
CA ALA A 127 -9.72 5.89 -3.32
C ALA A 127 -11.08 5.20 -3.18
N ASP A 128 -11.43 4.33 -4.12
CA ASP A 128 -12.67 3.57 -4.10
C ASP A 128 -12.68 2.59 -2.93
N ALA A 129 -11.58 1.86 -2.72
CA ALA A 129 -11.42 1.01 -1.53
C ALA A 129 -11.51 1.80 -0.20
N ARG A 130 -11.18 3.10 -0.17
CA ARG A 130 -11.39 3.95 1.00
C ARG A 130 -12.83 4.42 1.14
N ALA A 131 -13.54 4.64 0.04
CA ALA A 131 -14.93 5.08 0.03
C ALA A 131 -15.90 3.94 0.40
N GLU A 132 -15.57 2.69 0.02
CA GLU A 132 -16.31 1.50 0.41
C GLU A 132 -16.09 1.11 1.88
N ARG A 133 -14.99 1.57 2.50
CA ARG A 133 -14.80 1.42 3.94
C ARG A 133 -15.87 2.26 4.65
N PRO A 134 -16.61 1.68 5.61
CA PRO A 134 -17.57 2.43 6.40
C PRO A 134 -16.89 3.67 6.98
N ALA A 135 -17.57 4.82 6.91
CA ALA A 135 -17.10 6.05 7.54
C ALA A 135 -16.68 5.75 8.99
N PRO A 136 -15.65 6.42 9.54
CA PRO A 136 -15.27 6.23 10.93
C PRO A 136 -16.50 6.44 11.80
N GLN A 137 -17.03 5.35 12.37
CA GLN A 137 -18.27 5.48 13.13
C GLN A 137 -17.93 6.19 14.44
N SER A 138 -18.80 7.12 14.84
CA SER A 138 -18.73 7.68 16.17
C SER A 138 -18.93 6.56 17.20
N PRO A 139 -18.19 6.55 18.31
CA PRO A 139 -18.45 5.60 19.39
C PRO A 139 -19.94 5.71 19.82
N PRO A 140 -20.63 4.59 20.04
CA PRO A 140 -21.97 4.64 20.61
C PRO A 140 -21.89 5.16 22.05
N GLY A 141 -22.46 6.34 22.30
CA GLY A 141 -22.52 6.95 23.63
C GLY A 141 -21.14 7.24 24.25
N SER A 142 -20.92 6.80 25.49
CA SER A 142 -19.68 6.99 26.25
C SER A 142 -18.59 5.95 25.94
N CYS A 143 -18.83 5.04 24.99
CA CYS A 143 -17.95 3.91 24.73
C CYS A 143 -16.78 4.30 23.83
N ILE A 144 -15.83 5.03 24.40
CA ILE A 144 -14.72 5.66 23.67
C ILE A 144 -13.50 4.74 23.51
N LEU A 145 -13.43 3.56 24.13
CA LEU A 145 -12.28 2.68 23.96
C LEU A 145 -12.37 1.96 22.62
N LYS A 146 -11.38 2.15 21.74
CA LYS A 146 -11.36 1.59 20.39
C LYS A 146 -10.68 0.23 20.37
N GLY A 147 -11.42 -0.86 20.22
CA GLY A 147 -10.88 -2.21 20.06
C GLY A 147 -10.64 -2.59 18.59
N ASN A 148 -9.37 -2.58 18.13
CA ASN A 148 -8.95 -3.05 16.81
C ASN A 148 -8.21 -4.42 16.75
N ILE A 149 -8.41 -5.17 15.69
CA ILE A 149 -7.76 -6.46 15.43
C ILE A 149 -6.64 -6.21 14.42
N ASN A 150 -5.38 -6.39 14.85
CA ASN A 150 -4.26 -6.17 13.94
C ASN A 150 -4.14 -7.28 12.87
N ALA A 151 -3.28 -7.09 11.88
CA ALA A 151 -3.04 -8.06 10.80
C ALA A 151 -2.57 -9.46 11.26
N LYS A 152 -2.14 -9.61 12.52
CA LYS A 152 -1.77 -10.90 13.13
C LYS A 152 -2.91 -11.52 13.95
N GLY A 153 -4.11 -10.94 13.90
CA GLY A 153 -5.29 -11.39 14.67
C GLY A 153 -5.28 -10.97 16.14
N ARG A 154 -4.37 -10.08 16.58
CA ARG A 154 -4.30 -9.65 17.98
C ARG A 154 -5.37 -8.60 18.27
N LYS A 155 -6.19 -8.87 19.29
CA LYS A 155 -7.22 -7.98 19.84
C LYS A 155 -6.60 -6.94 20.77
N ILE A 156 -6.54 -5.68 20.32
CA ILE A 156 -5.92 -4.57 21.05
C ILE A 156 -6.95 -3.45 21.25
N PHE A 157 -7.03 -2.87 22.45
CA PHE A 157 -7.87 -1.69 22.67
C PHE A 157 -7.03 -0.44 22.93
N HIS A 158 -7.48 0.68 22.38
CA HIS A 158 -6.86 1.99 22.51
C HIS A 158 -7.72 2.91 23.38
N THR A 159 -7.07 3.65 24.28
CA THR A 159 -7.69 4.69 25.10
C THR A 159 -7.39 6.08 24.54
N PRO A 160 -8.28 7.07 24.74
CA PRO A 160 -7.99 8.46 24.39
C PRO A 160 -6.64 8.92 24.97
N GLY A 161 -5.87 9.67 24.17
CA GLY A 161 -4.53 10.14 24.55
C GLY A 161 -3.37 9.21 24.14
N GLN A 162 -3.63 8.00 23.66
CA GLN A 162 -2.60 7.16 23.03
C GLN A 162 -2.29 7.65 21.62
N ARG A 163 -1.03 7.46 21.19
CA ARG A 163 -0.53 7.88 19.86
C ARG A 163 -1.41 7.39 18.72
N ASP A 164 -1.84 6.13 18.80
CA ASP A 164 -2.57 5.47 17.71
C ASP A 164 -4.10 5.62 17.83
N TYR A 165 -4.60 6.27 18.89
CA TYR A 165 -6.04 6.38 19.14
C TYR A 165 -6.77 7.14 18.02
N GLY A 166 -6.18 8.24 17.54
CA GLY A 166 -6.79 9.08 16.49
C GLY A 166 -6.87 8.38 15.14
N VAL A 167 -5.85 7.60 14.79
CA VAL A 167 -5.74 6.90 13.50
C VAL A 167 -6.41 5.53 13.51
N THR A 168 -6.70 4.97 14.69
CA THR A 168 -7.45 3.72 14.83
C THR A 168 -8.89 3.94 14.39
N VAL A 169 -9.29 3.24 13.33
CA VAL A 169 -10.67 3.18 12.83
C VAL A 169 -11.20 1.79 13.14
N ILE A 170 -12.40 1.73 13.70
CA ILE A 170 -13.05 0.47 14.07
C ILE A 170 -13.83 -0.05 12.87
N ASP A 171 -13.49 -1.27 12.46
CA ASP A 171 -14.20 -2.04 11.45
C ASP A 171 -15.06 -3.14 12.10
N THR A 172 -16.34 -2.82 12.30
CA THR A 172 -17.30 -3.75 12.90
C THR A 172 -17.51 -5.01 12.07
N ALA A 173 -17.27 -4.98 10.75
CA ALA A 173 -17.41 -6.16 9.89
C ALA A 173 -16.29 -7.18 10.14
N HIS A 174 -15.10 -6.70 10.55
CA HIS A 174 -13.98 -7.55 10.95
C HIS A 174 -14.01 -7.96 12.44
N GLY A 175 -15.10 -7.66 13.16
CA GLY A 175 -15.26 -8.00 14.57
C GLY A 175 -14.56 -7.03 15.53
N GLU A 176 -14.09 -5.89 15.03
CA GLU A 176 -13.63 -4.77 15.85
C GLU A 176 -14.82 -4.06 16.49
N ARG A 177 -14.62 -3.43 17.65
CA ARG A 177 -15.71 -2.74 18.35
C ARG A 177 -15.23 -1.72 19.37
N TRP A 178 -16.14 -0.87 19.79
CA TRP A 178 -15.94 0.01 20.94
C TRP A 178 -16.23 -0.70 22.26
N PHE A 179 -15.56 -0.24 23.31
CA PHE A 179 -15.78 -0.64 24.69
C PHE A 179 -16.11 0.56 25.56
N CYS A 180 -16.95 0.35 26.56
CA CYS A 180 -17.36 1.38 27.51
C CYS A 180 -16.41 1.46 28.71
N SER A 181 -15.62 0.40 28.95
CA SER A 181 -14.56 0.39 29.96
C SER A 181 -13.42 -0.57 29.60
N ALA A 182 -12.25 -0.35 30.19
CA ALA A 182 -11.12 -1.27 30.02
C ALA A 182 -11.42 -2.67 30.59
N ALA A 183 -12.22 -2.74 31.67
CA ALA A 183 -12.64 -4.00 32.26
C ALA A 183 -13.49 -4.83 31.28
N GLU A 184 -14.41 -4.18 30.56
CA GLU A 184 -15.22 -4.82 29.51
C GLU A 184 -14.34 -5.34 28.36
N ALA A 185 -13.38 -4.54 27.91
CA ALA A 185 -12.44 -4.94 26.86
C ALA A 185 -11.63 -6.18 27.28
N ILE A 186 -11.08 -6.17 28.50
CA ILE A 186 -10.31 -7.29 29.05
C ILE A 186 -11.18 -8.54 29.19
N ALA A 187 -12.41 -8.42 29.71
CA ALA A 187 -13.35 -9.53 29.82
C ALA A 187 -13.71 -10.13 28.44
N ALA A 188 -13.70 -9.30 27.40
CA ALA A 188 -13.89 -9.71 26.01
C ALA A 188 -12.64 -10.31 25.33
N GLY A 189 -11.53 -10.46 26.06
CA GLY A 189 -10.27 -11.00 25.55
C GLY A 189 -9.40 -10.00 24.79
N TRP A 190 -9.57 -8.71 25.05
CA TRP A 190 -8.79 -7.63 24.44
C TRP A 190 -7.68 -7.16 25.36
N THR A 191 -6.53 -6.83 24.78
CA THR A 191 -5.35 -6.36 25.52
C THR A 191 -5.13 -4.88 25.30
N PRO A 192 -4.64 -4.12 26.30
CA PRO A 192 -4.37 -2.70 26.11
C PRO A 192 -3.25 -2.50 25.09
N ALA A 193 -3.38 -1.47 24.24
CA ALA A 193 -2.29 -1.03 23.39
C ALA A 193 -1.09 -0.61 24.24
N ALA A 194 0.12 -0.99 23.81
CA ALA A 194 1.33 -0.44 24.40
C ALA A 194 1.33 1.08 24.24
N ARG A 195 1.77 1.80 25.28
CA ARG A 195 1.84 3.27 25.27
C ARG A 195 2.82 3.78 24.23
#